data_AF-A0A966PC71-F1
#
_entry.id   AF-A0A966PC71-F1
#
_cell.length_a   1.000
_cell.length_b   1.000
_cell.length_c   1.000
_cell.angle_alpha   90.00
_cell.angle_beta   90.00
_cell.angle_gamma   90.00
#
_symmetry.space_group_name_H-M   'P 1'
#
loop_
_entity.id
_entity.type
_entity.pdbx_description
1 polymer ?
#
loop_
_entity_poly.entity_id
_entity_poly.type
_entity_poly.pdbx_seq_one_letter_code
_entity_poly.pdbx_strand_id
1 'polypeptide(L)'
;MPRRARAWAVLAGPPPGISSRAPSLVIRSMSASPQTQIAMSSTLPASCEQNAGNFPSMRSIRRKPSVARGFRPKGFAPSRRWGAARGASLFSDAIDFPIAVLHQEEMGANSAKMKAYCARNGFDLAPHGKTSMSPTLTQMQLDDGAWAISATSNWQMRTFYAMGVPRIILTNEIVNPTIIQWIAKRLNKDADFDLFLYVDSVAGVRLLENTLAQSALKRPITVLIEVGAFGGRGGARTKERALEVAQAVASSQHLLLGGISGFEGITPVPEGKNLLEAVDAFLDLIVDTVRAIDSAGHFARTPEVLLTAGGSNFFDRVVAKFSPVTLSKPLRKVLRSGCYLTHDDGITSPDARVKDPAVDLPHFHSALEIWGEVLSIPEPTRAIVGIGRRDASFDISMPVPKLIRRKGQSAIKPASGLSTHTMNDQHLYLNIAPGTELALGDLIAFGIAHPCTTFDKWRNMVIVDKQYNIVDIIDTYF
;
A
#
# COMPACT_ATOMS: atom_id res chain seq x y z
N MET A 1 -18.31 55.61 47.96
CA MET A 1 -17.40 56.44 47.13
C MET A 1 -16.12 55.64 46.82
N PRO A 2 -15.35 55.98 45.76
CA PRO A 2 -14.93 54.98 44.79
C PRO A 2 -13.39 54.89 44.62
N ARG A 3 -12.84 54.01 43.76
CA ARG A 3 -12.71 54.13 42.28
C ARG A 3 -12.60 52.71 41.68
N ARG A 4 -13.38 52.32 40.66
CA ARG A 4 -13.40 52.75 39.23
C ARG A 4 -12.09 52.37 38.49
N ALA A 5 -12.10 51.79 37.28
CA ALA A 5 -13.18 51.44 36.34
C ALA A 5 -12.73 50.26 35.42
N ARG A 6 -13.62 49.40 34.87
CA ARG A 6 -14.26 49.45 33.51
C ARG A 6 -13.26 49.39 32.33
N ALA A 7 -13.57 48.78 31.18
CA ALA A 7 -14.86 48.43 30.54
C ALA A 7 -14.83 47.00 29.94
N TRP A 8 -15.91 46.24 29.70
CA TRP A 8 -17.26 46.50 29.14
C TRP A 8 -17.32 46.82 27.64
N ALA A 9 -17.75 45.84 26.81
CA ALA A 9 -18.81 45.96 25.78
C ALA A 9 -18.98 44.64 24.98
N VAL A 10 -20.13 44.30 24.37
CA VAL A 10 -21.53 44.28 24.82
C VAL A 10 -22.41 43.55 23.78
N LEU A 11 -23.32 42.68 24.26
CA LEU A 11 -24.63 42.22 23.72
C LEU A 11 -24.91 42.06 22.21
N ALA A 12 -25.54 40.92 21.84
CA ALA A 12 -26.94 40.89 21.35
C ALA A 12 -27.57 39.47 21.32
N GLY A 13 -28.88 39.39 21.59
CA GLY A 13 -29.80 38.22 21.52
C GLY A 13 -30.93 38.36 22.58
N PRO A 14 -31.89 37.42 22.76
CA PRO A 14 -32.54 36.40 21.89
C PRO A 14 -34.01 36.87 21.60
N PRO A 15 -35.15 36.18 21.89
CA PRO A 15 -35.65 34.78 21.75
C PRO A 15 -36.90 34.76 20.78
N PRO A 16 -38.02 33.97 20.93
CA PRO A 16 -38.32 32.65 21.54
C PRO A 16 -38.92 31.63 20.52
N GLY A 17 -39.33 30.37 20.83
CA GLY A 17 -39.29 29.54 22.04
C GLY A 17 -40.16 28.25 21.90
N ILE A 18 -40.23 27.46 22.99
CA ILE A 18 -41.06 26.23 23.29
C ILE A 18 -40.28 24.90 23.10
N SER A 19 -39.77 24.20 24.15
CA SER A 19 -40.41 23.46 25.28
C SER A 19 -41.19 22.22 24.81
N SER A 20 -41.08 20.97 25.31
CA SER A 20 -40.36 20.28 26.40
C SER A 20 -40.22 18.77 26.00
N ARG A 21 -39.60 17.78 26.68
CA ARG A 21 -39.60 17.33 28.09
C ARG A 21 -38.56 16.19 28.24
N ALA A 22 -38.04 15.96 29.45
CA ALA A 22 -37.47 14.68 29.90
C ALA A 22 -38.28 14.19 31.13
N PRO A 23 -38.19 12.91 31.55
CA PRO A 23 -37.29 12.59 32.67
C PRO A 23 -36.72 11.16 32.75
N SER A 24 -35.77 10.99 33.69
CA SER A 24 -35.29 9.75 34.33
C SER A 24 -36.35 9.12 35.29
N LEU A 25 -36.21 7.99 36.03
CA LEU A 25 -35.05 7.40 36.76
C LEU A 25 -35.37 5.96 37.31
N VAL A 26 -34.34 5.09 37.37
CA VAL A 26 -33.97 3.96 38.29
C VAL A 26 -34.93 3.42 39.40
N ILE A 27 -34.89 2.08 39.70
CA ILE A 27 -34.58 1.43 41.03
C ILE A 27 -34.57 -0.15 40.95
N ARG A 28 -33.93 -0.82 41.94
CA ARG A 28 -33.42 -2.23 42.01
C ARG A 28 -34.24 -3.23 42.88
N SER A 29 -33.81 -4.52 42.87
CA SER A 29 -33.70 -5.51 44.00
C SER A 29 -34.78 -6.62 44.11
N MET A 30 -34.62 -7.84 44.69
CA MET A 30 -33.46 -8.70 45.09
C MET A 30 -33.93 -10.15 45.46
N SER A 31 -33.02 -11.15 45.46
CA SER A 31 -33.06 -12.49 46.15
C SER A 31 -34.21 -13.49 45.80
N ALA A 32 -34.21 -14.81 46.14
CA ALA A 32 -33.38 -15.66 47.03
C ALA A 32 -33.33 -17.17 46.59
N SER A 33 -32.61 -18.02 47.34
CA SER A 33 -32.51 -19.52 47.23
C SER A 33 -32.77 -20.21 48.59
N PRO A 34 -33.09 -21.52 48.69
CA PRO A 34 -32.11 -22.49 49.25
C PRO A 34 -32.24 -24.02 48.91
N GLN A 35 -31.12 -24.77 49.03
CA GLN A 35 -30.84 -26.14 49.62
C GLN A 35 -31.83 -27.35 49.43
N THR A 36 -31.52 -28.68 49.54
CA THR A 36 -30.40 -29.48 50.16
C THR A 36 -30.24 -30.90 49.52
N GLN A 37 -29.35 -31.75 50.08
CA GLN A 37 -28.81 -33.09 49.68
C GLN A 37 -29.80 -34.30 49.89
N ILE A 38 -29.56 -35.62 49.67
CA ILE A 38 -28.43 -36.58 49.99
C ILE A 38 -28.43 -37.83 49.04
N ALA A 39 -27.27 -38.54 48.98
CA ALA A 39 -26.87 -39.70 48.16
C ALA A 39 -27.47 -41.11 48.51
N MET A 40 -27.25 -42.11 47.63
CA MET A 40 -26.36 -43.29 47.90
C MET A 40 -26.20 -44.32 46.74
N SER A 41 -24.94 -44.69 46.46
CA SER A 41 -24.40 -46.03 46.12
C SER A 41 -25.13 -47.04 45.19
N SER A 42 -24.49 -47.47 44.09
CA SER A 42 -23.81 -48.81 44.01
C SER A 42 -23.14 -49.16 42.66
N THR A 43 -22.01 -49.89 42.76
CA THR A 43 -21.37 -50.83 41.80
C THR A 43 -21.00 -50.41 40.36
N LEU A 44 -19.67 -50.44 40.13
CA LEU A 44 -18.96 -50.58 38.84
C LEU A 44 -18.65 -52.08 38.59
N PRO A 45 -18.44 -52.57 37.34
CA PRO A 45 -17.15 -52.32 36.67
C PRO A 45 -17.12 -52.18 35.13
N ALA A 46 -15.98 -51.62 34.69
CA ALA A 46 -15.29 -51.80 33.42
C ALA A 46 -15.83 -51.13 32.12
N SER A 47 -15.12 -50.05 31.77
CA SER A 47 -14.76 -49.59 30.41
C SER A 47 -15.88 -49.22 29.43
N CYS A 48 -16.27 -47.94 29.42
CA CYS A 48 -16.39 -47.17 28.19
C CYS A 48 -16.12 -45.66 28.40
N GLU A 49 -15.73 -44.97 27.33
CA GLU A 49 -15.81 -43.52 27.11
C GLU A 49 -15.11 -42.54 28.07
N GLN A 50 -13.83 -42.27 27.79
CA GLN A 50 -13.33 -40.88 27.72
C GLN A 50 -12.37 -40.70 26.54
N ASN A 51 -12.85 -40.05 25.46
CA ASN A 51 -12.03 -39.15 24.64
C ASN A 51 -12.95 -38.31 23.73
N ALA A 52 -13.32 -37.13 24.23
CA ALA A 52 -14.01 -36.13 23.43
C ALA A 52 -13.04 -35.51 22.39
N GLY A 53 -13.57 -35.07 21.25
CA GLY A 53 -12.82 -34.22 20.31
C GLY A 53 -12.16 -34.93 19.13
N ASN A 54 -12.84 -35.91 18.54
CA ASN A 54 -12.42 -36.50 17.25
C ASN A 54 -12.67 -35.50 16.10
N PHE A 55 -11.84 -34.45 15.99
CA PHE A 55 -11.83 -33.57 14.82
C PHE A 55 -11.38 -34.38 13.60
N PRO A 56 -12.19 -34.49 12.52
CA PRO A 56 -11.79 -35.22 11.33
C PRO A 56 -10.54 -34.57 10.73
N SER A 57 -9.54 -35.39 10.45
CA SER A 57 -8.23 -34.96 9.95
C SER A 57 -8.38 -33.96 8.80
N MET A 58 -7.96 -32.70 9.00
CA MET A 58 -7.89 -31.72 7.93
C MET A 58 -6.93 -32.26 6.85
N ARG A 59 -7.51 -32.75 5.74
CA ARG A 59 -6.74 -33.21 4.58
C ARG A 59 -5.87 -32.06 4.12
N SER A 60 -4.55 -32.24 4.24
CA SER A 60 -3.57 -31.21 3.90
C SER A 60 -3.76 -30.78 2.44
N ILE A 61 -4.09 -29.51 2.21
CA ILE A 61 -4.10 -28.92 0.86
C ILE A 61 -2.64 -28.72 0.43
N ARG A 62 -2.00 -29.81 -0.04
CA ARG A 62 -0.73 -29.77 -0.76
C ARG A 62 -1.00 -29.54 -2.24
N ARG A 63 -1.24 -28.29 -2.62
CA ARG A 63 -1.04 -27.70 -3.96
C ARG A 63 -1.23 -26.18 -3.84
N LYS A 64 -0.74 -25.43 -4.83
CA LYS A 64 -0.95 -23.97 -4.92
C LYS A 64 -2.43 -23.63 -4.67
N PRO A 65 -2.79 -22.44 -4.15
CA PRO A 65 -4.16 -21.95 -4.17
C PRO A 65 -4.58 -21.62 -5.61
N SER A 66 -4.63 -22.65 -6.47
CA SER A 66 -5.38 -22.58 -7.71
C SER A 66 -6.83 -22.36 -7.30
N VAL A 67 -7.36 -21.21 -7.70
CA VAL A 67 -8.78 -20.95 -7.92
C VAL A 67 -9.51 -22.29 -8.12
N ALA A 68 -10.31 -22.70 -7.13
CA ALA A 68 -10.95 -24.01 -7.15
C ALA A 68 -11.74 -24.15 -8.46
N ARG A 69 -11.67 -25.31 -9.13
CA ARG A 69 -12.30 -25.52 -10.45
C ARG A 69 -13.77 -25.12 -10.40
N GLY A 70 -14.10 -23.93 -10.91
CA GLY A 70 -15.44 -23.35 -10.86
C GLY A 70 -15.52 -21.91 -10.28
N PHE A 71 -14.62 -21.50 -9.39
CA PHE A 71 -14.57 -20.09 -8.95
C PHE A 71 -14.11 -19.21 -10.11
N ARG A 72 -14.77 -18.07 -10.29
CA ARG A 72 -14.47 -17.08 -11.33
C ARG A 72 -14.26 -15.72 -10.66
N PRO A 73 -13.15 -15.01 -10.92
CA PRO A 73 -13.02 -13.62 -10.52
C PRO A 73 -14.04 -12.76 -11.27
N LYS A 74 -14.46 -11.63 -10.68
CA LYS A 74 -15.24 -10.60 -11.38
C LYS A 74 -14.47 -10.10 -12.61
N GLY A 75 -15.19 -9.66 -13.63
CA GLY A 75 -14.60 -9.19 -14.89
C GLY A 75 -14.51 -10.23 -16.01
N PHE A 76 -14.96 -11.47 -15.80
CA PHE A 76 -14.82 -12.57 -16.77
C PHE A 76 -16.11 -13.36 -16.94
N ALA A 77 -16.50 -13.60 -18.20
CA ALA A 77 -17.77 -14.23 -18.53
C ALA A 77 -17.87 -15.69 -18.02
N PRO A 78 -19.07 -16.17 -17.64
CA PRO A 78 -19.31 -17.58 -17.27
C PRO A 78 -19.05 -18.59 -18.41
N SER A 79 -19.03 -18.15 -19.67
CA SER A 79 -18.92 -18.98 -20.87
C SER A 79 -17.51 -19.54 -21.13
N ARG A 80 -16.44 -18.80 -20.81
CA ARG A 80 -15.04 -19.16 -21.15
C ARG A 80 -14.21 -19.52 -19.92
N ARG A 81 -13.15 -20.32 -20.05
CA ARG A 81 -12.16 -20.49 -18.96
C ARG A 81 -11.38 -19.18 -18.81
N TRP A 82 -11.09 -18.73 -17.58
CA TRP A 82 -10.50 -17.39 -17.35
C TRP A 82 -9.24 -17.10 -18.20
N GLY A 83 -8.26 -18.02 -18.22
CA GLY A 83 -7.04 -17.89 -19.04
C GLY A 83 -7.25 -17.96 -20.56
N ALA A 84 -8.44 -18.35 -21.03
CA ALA A 84 -8.79 -18.37 -22.45
C ALA A 84 -9.35 -17.03 -22.97
N ALA A 85 -9.34 -15.99 -22.15
CA ALA A 85 -9.57 -14.61 -22.58
C ALA A 85 -8.31 -13.95 -23.18
N ARG A 86 -7.10 -14.50 -22.98
CA ARG A 86 -5.89 -14.03 -23.67
C ARG A 86 -6.06 -14.15 -25.19
N GLY A 87 -5.69 -13.09 -25.92
CA GLY A 87 -5.90 -12.95 -27.36
C GLY A 87 -7.32 -12.52 -27.77
N ALA A 88 -8.28 -12.45 -26.84
CA ALA A 88 -9.60 -11.89 -27.11
C ALA A 88 -9.63 -10.37 -26.89
N SER A 89 -10.53 -9.67 -27.57
CA SER A 89 -10.81 -8.26 -27.27
C SER A 89 -11.51 -8.13 -25.91
N LEU A 90 -11.21 -7.07 -25.17
CA LEU A 90 -11.92 -6.66 -23.94
C LEU A 90 -13.43 -6.55 -24.16
N PHE A 91 -13.87 -6.22 -25.37
CA PHE A 91 -15.27 -6.01 -25.72
C PHE A 91 -15.94 -7.25 -26.34
N SER A 92 -15.38 -8.43 -26.13
CA SER A 92 -15.91 -9.73 -26.59
C SER A 92 -16.73 -10.45 -25.50
N ASP A 93 -17.35 -11.58 -25.87
CA ASP A 93 -18.10 -12.47 -24.96
C ASP A 93 -17.22 -13.19 -23.91
N ALA A 94 -15.92 -12.90 -23.85
CA ALA A 94 -14.97 -13.42 -22.87
C ALA A 94 -15.00 -12.63 -21.54
N ILE A 95 -15.44 -11.38 -21.59
CA ILE A 95 -15.40 -10.42 -20.49
C ILE A 95 -16.81 -10.19 -19.93
N ASP A 96 -16.86 -9.93 -18.64
CA ASP A 96 -18.02 -9.43 -17.92
C ASP A 96 -17.64 -8.09 -17.30
N PHE A 97 -18.59 -7.19 -17.02
CA PHE A 97 -18.30 -5.86 -16.50
C PHE A 97 -18.80 -5.72 -15.04
N PRO A 98 -18.06 -5.04 -14.14
CA PRO A 98 -16.86 -4.26 -14.41
C PRO A 98 -15.58 -5.08 -14.55
N ILE A 99 -14.57 -4.49 -15.19
CA ILE A 99 -13.21 -5.06 -15.33
C ILE A 99 -12.15 -3.97 -15.15
N ALA A 100 -11.08 -4.26 -14.40
CA ALA A 100 -9.89 -3.41 -14.34
C ALA A 100 -8.86 -3.80 -15.41
N VAL A 101 -8.33 -2.79 -16.07
CA VAL A 101 -7.53 -2.88 -17.30
C VAL A 101 -6.22 -2.15 -17.11
N LEU A 102 -5.13 -2.81 -17.50
CA LEU A 102 -3.77 -2.29 -17.49
C LEU A 102 -3.25 -2.14 -18.93
N HIS A 103 -2.81 -0.95 -19.31
CA HIS A 103 -2.29 -0.67 -20.66
C HIS A 103 -0.82 -1.09 -20.76
N GLN A 104 -0.52 -2.07 -21.61
CA GLN A 104 0.82 -2.64 -21.76
C GLN A 104 1.86 -1.57 -22.15
N GLU A 105 1.53 -0.76 -23.15
CA GLU A 105 2.46 0.24 -23.68
C GLU A 105 2.72 1.38 -22.70
N GLU A 106 1.71 1.81 -21.95
CA GLU A 106 1.87 2.87 -20.95
C GLU A 106 2.69 2.39 -19.75
N MET A 107 2.48 1.14 -19.28
CA MET A 107 3.37 0.52 -18.28
C MET A 107 4.81 0.39 -18.78
N GLY A 108 5.01 0.00 -20.04
CA GLY A 108 6.33 -0.11 -20.66
C GLY A 108 7.04 1.24 -20.78
N ALA A 109 6.33 2.27 -21.25
CA ALA A 109 6.84 3.64 -21.34
C ALA A 109 7.19 4.21 -19.95
N ASN A 110 6.35 3.95 -18.95
CA ASN A 110 6.60 4.35 -17.57
C ASN A 110 7.84 3.65 -16.98
N SER A 111 8.00 2.34 -17.24
CA SER A 111 9.17 1.60 -16.79
C SER A 111 10.47 2.12 -17.41
N ALA A 112 10.48 2.31 -18.73
CA ALA A 112 11.62 2.89 -19.45
C ALA A 112 12.01 4.27 -18.90
N LYS A 113 11.03 5.14 -18.61
CA LYS A 113 11.26 6.46 -18.01
C LYS A 113 11.88 6.38 -16.60
N MET A 114 11.34 5.53 -15.72
CA MET A 114 11.89 5.39 -14.36
C MET A 114 13.29 4.77 -14.37
N LYS A 115 13.53 3.77 -15.23
CA LYS A 115 14.84 3.15 -15.44
C LYS A 115 15.87 4.16 -15.93
N ALA A 116 15.53 4.97 -16.93
CA ALA A 116 16.40 6.04 -17.42
C ALA A 116 16.68 7.12 -16.35
N TYR A 117 15.68 7.48 -15.55
CA TYR A 117 15.83 8.42 -14.44
C TYR A 117 16.77 7.89 -13.34
N CYS A 118 16.65 6.61 -12.96
CA CYS A 118 17.56 5.96 -12.02
C CYS A 118 19.00 5.92 -12.56
N ALA A 119 19.18 5.45 -13.81
CA ALA A 119 20.48 5.34 -14.45
C ALA A 119 21.20 6.70 -14.59
N ARG A 120 20.51 7.75 -15.07
CA ARG A 120 21.13 9.09 -15.27
C ARG A 120 21.61 9.76 -13.98
N ASN A 121 21.04 9.37 -12.84
CA ASN A 121 21.35 9.94 -11.52
C ASN A 121 22.28 9.04 -10.66
N GLY A 122 22.55 7.81 -11.09
CA GLY A 122 23.32 6.84 -10.29
C GLY A 122 22.58 6.36 -9.04
N PHE A 123 21.29 6.02 -9.20
CA PHE A 123 20.44 5.41 -8.17
C PHE A 123 19.89 4.08 -8.67
N ASP A 124 19.76 3.09 -7.81
CA ASP A 124 18.92 1.92 -8.09
C ASP A 124 17.46 2.18 -7.71
N LEU A 125 16.58 1.25 -8.10
CA LEU A 125 15.17 1.24 -7.75
C LEU A 125 14.82 0.02 -6.89
N ALA A 126 14.10 0.23 -5.80
CA ALA A 126 13.49 -0.83 -5.00
C ALA A 126 11.98 -0.54 -4.82
N PRO A 127 11.15 -0.77 -5.86
CA PRO A 127 9.81 -0.21 -5.91
C PRO A 127 8.89 -0.86 -4.87
N HIS A 128 7.93 -0.08 -4.38
CA HIS A 128 6.95 -0.56 -3.42
C HIS A 128 5.97 -1.59 -4.04
N GLY A 129 6.26 -2.88 -3.89
CA GLY A 129 5.38 -3.96 -4.37
C GLY A 129 3.98 -3.97 -3.71
N LYS A 130 3.81 -3.29 -2.57
CA LYS A 130 2.50 -3.09 -1.91
C LYS A 130 1.43 -2.40 -2.78
N THR A 131 1.83 -1.76 -3.89
CA THR A 131 0.90 -1.07 -4.80
C THR A 131 0.07 -2.04 -5.63
N SER A 132 0.63 -3.20 -5.99
CA SER A 132 -0.05 -4.19 -6.85
C SER A 132 -0.18 -5.59 -6.24
N MET A 133 0.75 -5.96 -5.34
CA MET A 133 0.90 -7.32 -4.82
C MET A 133 0.87 -8.42 -5.92
N SER A 134 1.32 -8.08 -7.13
CA SER A 134 1.21 -8.94 -8.31
C SER A 134 2.55 -9.56 -8.68
N PRO A 135 2.66 -10.90 -8.79
CA PRO A 135 3.91 -11.56 -9.19
C PRO A 135 4.35 -11.12 -10.59
N THR A 136 3.40 -10.98 -11.54
CA THR A 136 3.70 -10.60 -12.93
C THR A 136 4.33 -9.20 -12.99
N LEU A 137 3.70 -8.21 -12.36
CA LEU A 137 4.25 -6.85 -12.34
C LEU A 137 5.56 -6.79 -11.54
N THR A 138 5.68 -7.56 -10.46
CA THR A 138 6.93 -7.67 -9.68
C THR A 138 8.07 -8.23 -10.53
N GLN A 139 7.80 -9.28 -11.33
CA GLN A 139 8.79 -9.87 -12.23
C GLN A 139 9.21 -8.88 -13.32
N MET A 140 8.26 -8.18 -13.95
CA MET A 140 8.57 -7.12 -14.93
C MET A 140 9.52 -6.06 -14.35
N GLN A 141 9.30 -5.63 -13.11
CA GLN A 141 10.19 -4.66 -12.43
C GLN A 141 11.60 -5.21 -12.19
N LEU A 142 11.72 -6.50 -11.83
CA LEU A 142 13.01 -7.16 -11.64
C LEU A 142 13.75 -7.34 -12.98
N ASP A 143 13.04 -7.76 -14.03
CA ASP A 143 13.59 -7.91 -15.40
C ASP A 143 14.05 -6.56 -15.97
N ASP A 144 13.35 -5.47 -15.64
CA ASP A 144 13.76 -4.11 -15.97
C ASP A 144 14.95 -3.59 -15.14
N GLY A 145 15.38 -4.31 -14.10
CA GLY A 145 16.58 -4.00 -13.31
C GLY A 145 16.32 -3.39 -11.93
N ALA A 146 15.14 -3.57 -11.35
CA ALA A 146 14.93 -3.23 -9.93
C ALA A 146 15.86 -4.07 -9.03
N TRP A 147 16.58 -3.40 -8.14
CA TRP A 147 17.60 -4.00 -7.27
C TRP A 147 17.02 -4.83 -6.10
N ALA A 148 15.79 -4.50 -5.69
CA ALA A 148 15.02 -5.14 -4.63
C ALA A 148 13.53 -4.84 -4.81
N ILE A 149 12.65 -5.40 -3.98
CA ILE A 149 11.24 -4.98 -3.87
C ILE A 149 10.96 -4.48 -2.44
N SER A 150 10.28 -3.34 -2.31
CA SER A 150 9.93 -2.75 -1.01
C SER A 150 8.56 -3.24 -0.50
N ALA A 151 8.57 -4.02 0.58
CA ALA A 151 7.38 -4.50 1.29
C ALA A 151 7.07 -3.61 2.51
N THR A 152 5.80 -3.49 2.90
CA THR A 152 5.39 -2.67 4.07
C THR A 152 4.85 -3.47 5.25
N SER A 153 4.72 -4.79 5.13
CA SER A 153 4.22 -5.64 6.22
C SER A 153 4.89 -7.02 6.26
N ASN A 154 4.82 -7.66 7.43
CA ASN A 154 5.30 -9.03 7.67
C ASN A 154 4.67 -10.05 6.71
N TRP A 155 3.40 -9.86 6.32
CA TRP A 155 2.73 -10.79 5.41
C TRP A 155 3.16 -10.53 3.96
N GLN A 156 3.30 -9.26 3.55
CA GLN A 156 3.77 -8.89 2.20
C GLN A 156 5.19 -9.41 1.96
N MET A 157 6.11 -9.20 2.91
CA MET A 157 7.48 -9.74 2.86
C MET A 157 7.47 -11.27 2.66
N ARG A 158 6.60 -11.98 3.39
CA ARG A 158 6.45 -13.45 3.25
C ARG A 158 5.87 -13.84 1.90
N THR A 159 4.97 -13.06 1.33
CA THR A 159 4.40 -13.26 -0.01
C THR A 159 5.47 -13.06 -1.08
N PHE A 160 6.21 -11.94 -1.06
CA PHE A 160 7.30 -11.69 -2.01
C PHE A 160 8.43 -12.73 -1.92
N TYR A 161 8.79 -13.16 -0.71
CA TYR A 161 9.72 -14.30 -0.53
C TYR A 161 9.17 -15.58 -1.17
N ALA A 162 7.87 -15.88 -1.00
CA ALA A 162 7.24 -17.03 -1.63
C ALA A 162 7.04 -16.89 -3.16
N MET A 163 7.05 -15.67 -3.70
CA MET A 163 7.12 -15.39 -5.15
C MET A 163 8.52 -15.59 -5.72
N GLY A 164 9.56 -15.73 -4.89
CA GLY A 164 10.95 -15.87 -5.32
C GLY A 164 11.71 -14.55 -5.51
N VAL A 165 11.21 -13.44 -4.93
CA VAL A 165 11.92 -12.16 -4.97
C VAL A 165 13.27 -12.29 -4.23
N PRO A 166 14.42 -12.05 -4.89
CA PRO A 166 15.74 -12.33 -4.30
C PRO A 166 16.14 -11.32 -3.23
N ARG A 167 15.65 -10.07 -3.31
CA ARG A 167 15.98 -9.02 -2.34
C ARG A 167 14.76 -8.22 -1.93
N ILE A 168 14.51 -8.12 -0.63
CA ILE A 168 13.38 -7.38 -0.07
C ILE A 168 13.88 -6.31 0.90
N ILE A 169 13.36 -5.09 0.75
CA ILE A 169 13.40 -4.07 1.81
C ILE A 169 12.04 -4.11 2.51
N LEU A 170 11.98 -4.64 3.73
CA LEU A 170 10.82 -4.42 4.60
C LEU A 170 10.94 -3.02 5.20
N THR A 171 10.16 -2.08 4.66
CA THR A 171 10.17 -0.68 5.07
C THR A 171 9.31 -0.45 6.32
N ASN A 172 9.51 -1.28 7.34
CA ASN A 172 8.77 -1.30 8.60
C ASN A 172 9.54 -2.08 9.66
N GLU A 173 9.30 -1.77 10.93
CA GLU A 173 9.85 -2.47 12.09
C GLU A 173 9.21 -3.85 12.26
N ILE A 174 9.91 -4.77 12.94
CA ILE A 174 9.35 -6.08 13.33
C ILE A 174 9.45 -6.26 14.85
N VAL A 175 8.29 -6.45 15.48
CA VAL A 175 8.16 -6.73 16.92
C VAL A 175 7.59 -8.11 17.25
N ASN A 176 7.19 -8.91 16.23
CA ASN A 176 6.56 -10.21 16.43
C ASN A 176 7.61 -11.34 16.48
N PRO A 177 7.80 -12.04 17.61
CA PRO A 177 8.85 -13.05 17.75
C PRO A 177 8.73 -14.22 16.77
N THR A 178 7.51 -14.64 16.44
CA THR A 178 7.27 -15.70 15.45
C THR A 178 7.73 -15.31 14.05
N ILE A 179 7.60 -14.03 13.68
CA ILE A 179 8.09 -13.53 12.38
C ILE A 179 9.61 -13.39 12.39
N ILE A 180 10.21 -12.91 13.48
CA ILE A 180 11.66 -12.80 13.64
C ILE A 180 12.32 -14.19 13.53
N GLN A 181 11.78 -15.20 14.22
CA GLN A 181 12.24 -16.59 14.07
C GLN A 181 11.97 -17.17 12.68
N TRP A 182 10.89 -16.78 12.00
CA TRP A 182 10.65 -17.18 10.61
C TRP A 182 11.72 -16.61 9.68
N ILE A 183 12.10 -15.34 9.84
CA ILE A 183 13.17 -14.68 9.06
C ILE A 183 14.50 -15.42 9.26
N ALA A 184 14.90 -15.67 10.50
CA ALA A 184 16.14 -16.40 10.80
C ALA A 184 16.17 -17.78 10.13
N LYS A 185 15.03 -18.50 10.12
CA LYS A 185 14.88 -19.80 9.43
C LYS A 185 14.93 -19.68 7.91
N ARG A 186 14.59 -18.53 7.30
CA ARG A 186 14.73 -18.31 5.85
C ARG A 186 16.16 -17.95 5.47
N LEU A 187 16.76 -16.96 6.11
CA LEU A 187 18.15 -16.54 5.84
C LEU A 187 19.17 -17.67 6.05
N ASN A 188 18.87 -18.66 6.90
CA ASN A 188 19.68 -19.87 7.09
C ASN A 188 19.49 -20.97 6.03
N LYS A 189 18.31 -21.02 5.42
CA LYS A 189 17.94 -21.98 4.37
C LYS A 189 18.37 -21.46 2.99
N ASP A 190 18.32 -20.15 2.83
CA ASP A 190 18.34 -19.43 1.57
C ASP A 190 19.49 -18.42 1.61
N ALA A 191 20.59 -18.77 0.94
CA ALA A 191 21.80 -17.97 0.93
C ALA A 191 21.67 -16.76 -0.01
N ASP A 192 20.88 -16.89 -1.07
CA ASP A 192 20.71 -15.89 -2.12
C ASP A 192 19.60 -14.87 -1.81
N PHE A 193 18.77 -15.15 -0.80
CA PHE A 193 17.73 -14.22 -0.33
C PHE A 193 18.28 -13.13 0.59
N ASP A 194 18.21 -11.88 0.17
CA ASP A 194 18.60 -10.71 0.97
C ASP A 194 17.37 -10.02 1.60
N LEU A 195 17.45 -9.72 2.90
CA LEU A 195 16.43 -8.97 3.62
C LEU A 195 17.05 -7.79 4.38
N PHE A 196 16.44 -6.63 4.19
CA PHE A 196 16.67 -5.41 4.97
C PHE A 196 15.39 -5.10 5.74
N LEU A 197 15.47 -4.76 7.03
CA LEU A 197 14.32 -4.32 7.85
C LEU A 197 14.65 -3.06 8.64
N TYR A 198 13.63 -2.33 9.10
CA TYR A 198 13.85 -1.08 9.83
C TYR A 198 14.01 -1.29 11.35
N VAL A 199 14.83 -0.43 11.95
CA VAL A 199 14.90 -0.19 13.40
C VAL A 199 14.95 1.31 13.67
N ASP A 200 14.23 1.78 14.69
CA ASP A 200 14.17 3.20 15.06
C ASP A 200 14.50 3.47 16.54
N SER A 201 14.73 2.42 17.31
CA SER A 201 14.78 2.47 18.76
C SER A 201 15.64 1.36 19.37
N VAL A 202 16.37 1.70 20.43
CA VAL A 202 17.19 0.74 21.20
C VAL A 202 16.34 -0.39 21.78
N ALA A 203 15.05 -0.12 22.07
CA ALA A 203 14.09 -1.14 22.50
C ALA A 203 13.80 -2.17 21.38
N GLY A 204 13.57 -1.72 20.14
CA GLY A 204 13.41 -2.60 18.98
C GLY A 204 14.64 -3.46 18.71
N VAL A 205 15.84 -2.87 18.79
CA VAL A 205 17.12 -3.58 18.66
C VAL A 205 17.26 -4.68 19.73
N ARG A 206 16.97 -4.37 20.99
CA ARG A 206 16.99 -5.36 22.10
C ARG A 206 15.95 -6.46 21.93
N LEU A 207 14.76 -6.15 21.42
CA LEU A 207 13.72 -7.15 21.14
C LEU A 207 14.18 -8.14 20.07
N LEU A 208 14.78 -7.64 18.98
CA LEU A 208 15.38 -8.47 17.93
C LEU A 208 16.49 -9.36 18.52
N GLU A 209 17.47 -8.78 19.21
CA GLU A 209 18.60 -9.51 19.81
C GLU A 209 18.13 -10.62 20.76
N ASN A 210 17.24 -10.30 21.70
CA ASN A 210 16.71 -11.26 22.66
C ASN A 210 15.92 -12.40 21.99
N THR A 211 15.19 -12.10 20.91
CA THR A 211 14.44 -13.12 20.14
C THR A 211 15.38 -14.03 19.34
N LEU A 212 16.54 -13.50 18.92
CA LEU A 212 17.53 -14.19 18.10
C LEU A 212 18.60 -14.91 18.92
N ALA A 213 18.70 -14.67 20.23
CA ALA A 213 19.72 -15.24 21.11
C ALA A 213 19.81 -16.79 21.13
N GLN A 214 18.72 -17.49 20.78
CA GLN A 214 18.70 -18.97 20.61
C GLN A 214 18.64 -19.41 19.14
N SER A 215 18.82 -18.49 18.19
CA SER A 215 18.82 -18.79 16.76
C SER A 215 20.22 -19.15 16.28
N ALA A 216 20.35 -20.27 15.57
CA ALA A 216 21.60 -20.66 14.92
C ALA A 216 21.81 -19.87 13.61
N LEU A 217 21.72 -18.53 13.64
CA LEU A 217 21.90 -17.66 12.48
C LEU A 217 23.31 -17.82 11.89
N LYS A 218 23.39 -18.15 10.60
CA LYS A 218 24.67 -18.28 9.85
C LYS A 218 25.24 -16.94 9.41
N ARG A 219 24.40 -15.91 9.30
CA ARG A 219 24.74 -14.53 8.97
C ARG A 219 23.84 -13.58 9.77
N PRO A 220 24.30 -12.37 10.12
CA PRO A 220 23.46 -11.38 10.79
C PRO A 220 22.29 -10.92 9.90
N ILE A 221 21.22 -10.44 10.50
CA ILE A 221 20.11 -9.79 9.81
C ILE A 221 20.50 -8.34 9.53
N THR A 222 20.42 -7.92 8.28
CA THR A 222 20.71 -6.53 7.89
C THR A 222 19.56 -5.62 8.30
N VAL A 223 19.87 -4.58 9.07
CA VAL A 223 18.92 -3.56 9.53
C VAL A 223 19.29 -2.18 9.02
N LEU A 224 18.28 -1.36 8.76
CA LEU A 224 18.40 0.04 8.38
C LEU A 224 17.82 0.89 9.50
N ILE A 225 18.46 2.00 9.84
CA ILE A 225 17.86 2.96 10.78
C ILE A 225 16.79 3.76 10.05
N GLU A 226 15.54 3.73 10.51
CA GLU A 226 14.53 4.69 10.03
C GLU A 226 14.73 6.03 10.75
N VAL A 227 14.87 7.11 10.00
CA VAL A 227 14.80 8.50 10.45
C VAL A 227 13.40 9.03 10.16
N GLY A 228 12.80 9.72 11.12
CA GLY A 228 11.41 10.18 11.05
C GLY A 228 11.27 11.65 11.41
N ALA A 229 10.42 12.37 10.67
CA ALA A 229 10.08 13.75 10.97
C ALA A 229 9.32 13.87 12.31
N PHE A 230 9.53 14.97 13.04
CA PHE A 230 8.72 15.28 14.21
C PHE A 230 7.24 15.45 13.80
N GLY A 231 6.31 14.87 14.57
CA GLY A 231 4.89 14.77 14.18
C GLY A 231 4.58 13.78 13.05
N GLY A 232 5.59 13.09 12.49
CA GLY A 232 5.42 12.05 11.46
C GLY A 232 5.16 10.64 12.03
N ARG A 233 5.46 9.60 11.24
CA ARG A 233 5.19 8.17 11.52
C ARG A 233 6.28 7.52 12.42
N GLY A 234 6.96 6.46 11.97
CA GLY A 234 8.05 5.81 12.70
C GLY A 234 9.36 6.60 12.57
N GLY A 235 10.44 6.09 13.14
CA GLY A 235 11.80 6.59 12.90
C GLY A 235 12.36 7.51 13.98
N ALA A 236 13.68 7.47 14.15
CA ALA A 236 14.41 8.34 15.07
C ALA A 236 14.22 9.82 14.69
N ARG A 237 13.88 10.67 15.68
CA ARG A 237 13.56 12.10 15.47
C ARG A 237 14.78 13.01 15.42
N THR A 238 15.92 12.56 15.94
CA THR A 238 17.16 13.32 15.97
C THR A 238 18.34 12.41 15.63
N LYS A 239 19.43 13.04 15.18
CA LYS A 239 20.71 12.39 14.88
C LYS A 239 21.27 11.65 16.08
N GLU A 240 21.14 12.22 17.27
CA GLU A 240 21.64 11.67 18.54
C GLU A 240 20.89 10.38 18.87
N ARG A 241 19.55 10.38 18.72
CA ARG A 241 18.75 9.16 18.91
C ARG A 241 19.06 8.09 17.86
N ALA A 242 19.32 8.48 16.62
CA ALA A 242 19.75 7.54 15.58
C ALA A 242 21.14 6.94 15.87
N LEU A 243 22.08 7.72 16.42
CA LEU A 243 23.39 7.24 16.87
C LEU A 243 23.28 6.24 18.03
N GLU A 244 22.39 6.47 19.01
CA GLU A 244 22.11 5.49 20.07
C GLU A 244 21.61 4.15 19.52
N VAL A 245 20.78 4.18 18.48
CA VAL A 245 20.30 2.97 17.77
C VAL A 245 21.45 2.32 17.00
N ALA A 246 22.27 3.11 16.30
CA ALA A 246 23.45 2.62 15.58
C ALA A 246 24.44 1.91 16.52
N GLN A 247 24.75 2.50 17.67
CA GLN A 247 25.59 1.88 18.70
C GLN A 247 24.98 0.58 19.23
N ALA A 248 23.66 0.53 19.45
CA ALA A 248 22.98 -0.68 19.89
C ALA A 248 23.07 -1.81 18.82
N VAL A 249 22.92 -1.48 17.54
CA VAL A 249 23.10 -2.44 16.43
C VAL A 249 24.57 -2.86 16.27
N ALA A 250 25.52 -1.94 16.38
CA ALA A 250 26.95 -2.24 16.30
C ALA A 250 27.40 -3.22 17.40
N SER A 251 26.75 -3.17 18.56
CA SER A 251 26.99 -4.05 19.71
C SER A 251 26.30 -5.43 19.60
N SER A 252 25.43 -5.64 18.60
CA SER A 252 24.69 -6.88 18.39
C SER A 252 25.52 -7.95 17.66
N GLN A 253 25.33 -9.21 18.06
CA GLN A 253 25.89 -10.37 17.37
C GLN A 253 24.99 -10.82 16.20
N HIS A 254 23.68 -10.62 16.32
CA HIS A 254 22.68 -11.12 15.36
C HIS A 254 22.28 -10.11 14.28
N LEU A 255 22.66 -8.83 14.41
CA LEU A 255 22.30 -7.75 13.50
C LEU A 255 23.54 -7.14 12.82
N LEU A 256 23.32 -6.56 11.64
CA LEU A 256 24.30 -5.77 10.89
C LEU A 256 23.67 -4.44 10.48
N LEU A 257 24.33 -3.33 10.80
CA LEU A 257 23.87 -2.01 10.38
C LEU A 257 24.15 -1.81 8.88
N GLY A 258 23.14 -2.08 8.04
CA GLY A 258 23.26 -2.00 6.58
C GLY A 258 23.14 -0.59 6.02
N GLY A 259 22.67 0.39 6.80
CA GLY A 259 22.43 1.75 6.31
C GLY A 259 21.32 2.50 7.01
N ILE A 260 20.71 3.44 6.30
CA ILE A 260 19.69 4.35 6.81
C ILE A 260 18.55 4.53 5.79
N SER A 261 17.38 4.87 6.30
CA SER A 261 16.20 5.18 5.51
C SER A 261 15.41 6.34 6.10
N GLY A 262 14.59 6.98 5.27
CA GLY A 262 13.50 7.84 5.72
C GLY A 262 12.38 7.85 4.68
N PHE A 263 11.23 8.44 5.02
CA PHE A 263 10.12 8.64 4.09
C PHE A 263 9.60 10.07 4.13
N GLU A 264 10.00 10.82 3.11
CA GLU A 264 9.79 12.26 2.97
C GLU A 264 8.36 12.67 2.63
N GLY A 265 7.58 11.77 2.02
CA GLY A 265 6.22 12.04 1.52
C GLY A 265 5.14 12.31 2.58
N ILE A 266 5.48 12.23 3.87
CA ILE A 266 4.58 12.54 5.01
C ILE A 266 5.20 13.54 5.99
N THR A 267 6.23 14.28 5.56
CA THR A 267 6.88 15.30 6.40
C THR A 267 5.88 16.41 6.74
N PRO A 268 5.54 16.65 8.01
CA PRO A 268 4.66 17.76 8.38
C PRO A 268 5.31 19.08 8.04
N VAL A 269 4.51 20.06 7.59
CA VAL A 269 5.01 21.41 7.27
C VAL A 269 4.97 22.28 8.53
N PRO A 270 6.12 22.77 9.04
CA PRO A 270 6.14 23.68 10.18
C PRO A 270 5.48 25.03 9.86
N GLU A 271 5.03 25.74 10.90
CA GLU A 271 4.52 27.10 10.76
C GLU A 271 5.59 28.03 10.13
N GLY A 272 5.18 28.87 9.18
CA GLY A 272 6.09 29.77 8.47
C GLY A 272 7.03 29.12 7.44
N LYS A 273 6.87 27.80 7.17
CA LYS A 273 7.63 27.08 6.14
C LYS A 273 6.73 26.58 5.01
N ASN A 274 7.31 26.38 3.83
CA ASN A 274 6.66 25.67 2.73
C ASN A 274 7.04 24.18 2.72
N LEU A 275 6.28 23.39 1.94
CA LEU A 275 6.43 21.94 1.87
C LEU A 275 7.81 21.48 1.38
N LEU A 276 8.42 22.19 0.42
CA LEU A 276 9.75 21.83 -0.10
C LEU A 276 10.84 22.12 0.93
N GLU A 277 10.77 23.23 1.65
CA GLU A 277 11.69 23.52 2.76
C GLU A 277 11.61 22.46 3.87
N ALA A 278 10.41 22.00 4.21
CA ALA A 278 10.20 20.96 5.21
C ALA A 278 10.78 19.61 4.74
N VAL A 279 10.53 19.22 3.49
CA VAL A 279 11.10 18.02 2.87
C VAL A 279 12.64 18.10 2.81
N ASP A 280 13.20 19.23 2.38
CA ASP A 280 14.64 19.42 2.29
C ASP A 280 15.32 19.29 3.66
N ALA A 281 14.77 19.94 4.70
CA ALA A 281 15.30 19.87 6.06
C ALA A 281 15.23 18.44 6.65
N PHE A 282 14.20 17.67 6.30
CA PHE A 282 14.11 16.27 6.67
C PHE A 282 15.14 15.40 5.93
N LEU A 283 15.40 15.67 4.64
CA LEU A 283 16.43 14.98 3.88
C LEU A 283 17.86 15.35 4.37
N ASP A 284 18.08 16.61 4.77
CA ASP A 284 19.33 17.04 5.41
C ASP A 284 19.57 16.29 6.72
N LEU A 285 18.54 16.11 7.56
CA LEU A 285 18.64 15.30 8.78
C LEU A 285 19.08 13.86 8.48
N ILE A 286 18.59 13.23 7.41
CA ILE A 286 19.05 11.89 7.00
C ILE A 286 20.53 11.91 6.60
N VAL A 287 20.94 12.90 5.80
CA VAL A 287 22.33 13.04 5.31
C VAL A 287 23.31 13.30 6.45
N ASP A 288 22.98 14.19 7.38
CA ASP A 288 23.80 14.47 8.55
C ASP A 288 23.87 13.27 9.50
N THR A 289 22.78 12.50 9.61
CA THR A 289 22.74 11.29 10.43
C THR A 289 23.61 10.18 9.84
N VAL A 290 23.54 9.90 8.54
CA VAL A 290 24.39 8.85 7.93
C VAL A 290 25.87 9.20 8.00
N ARG A 291 26.23 10.48 7.80
CA ARG A 291 27.61 10.97 7.96
C ARG A 291 28.11 10.84 9.39
N ALA A 292 27.26 11.10 10.39
CA ALA A 292 27.64 10.95 11.79
C ALA A 292 27.82 9.47 12.20
N ILE A 293 26.96 8.57 11.72
CA ILE A 293 27.06 7.12 11.94
C ILE A 293 28.36 6.56 11.30
N ASP A 294 28.70 7.03 10.10
CA ASP A 294 29.93 6.67 9.41
C ASP A 294 31.19 7.21 10.13
N SER A 295 31.16 8.48 10.55
CA SER A 295 32.26 9.10 11.31
C SER A 295 32.49 8.44 12.68
N ALA A 296 31.44 7.88 13.28
CA ALA A 296 31.51 7.08 14.51
C ALA A 296 31.99 5.62 14.27
N GLY A 297 32.27 5.24 13.01
CA GLY A 297 32.76 3.91 12.64
C GLY A 297 31.72 2.79 12.71
N HIS A 298 30.43 3.10 12.90
CA HIS A 298 29.39 2.07 13.09
C HIS A 298 29.13 1.23 11.83
N PHE A 299 29.57 1.68 10.65
CA PHE A 299 29.58 0.90 9.41
C PHE A 299 30.84 0.04 9.22
N ALA A 300 31.74 -0.10 10.20
CA ALA A 300 33.00 -0.84 10.04
C ALA A 300 32.84 -2.28 9.48
N ARG A 301 31.80 -2.99 9.94
CA ARG A 301 31.41 -4.35 9.52
C ARG A 301 30.62 -4.40 8.20
N THR A 302 30.23 -3.25 7.66
CA THR A 302 29.29 -3.15 6.54
C THR A 302 30.05 -3.08 5.21
N PRO A 303 29.76 -3.97 4.24
CA PRO A 303 30.49 -4.00 2.96
C PRO A 303 30.03 -2.90 1.99
N GLU A 304 28.73 -2.59 1.99
CA GLU A 304 28.10 -1.53 1.20
C GLU A 304 26.98 -0.94 2.05
N VAL A 305 26.96 0.39 2.20
CA VAL A 305 25.97 1.13 2.98
C VAL A 305 24.80 1.50 2.08
N LEU A 306 23.57 1.21 2.52
CA LEU A 306 22.34 1.57 1.83
C LEU A 306 21.79 2.91 2.34
N LEU A 307 21.59 3.87 1.44
CA LEU A 307 20.90 5.13 1.70
C LEU A 307 19.64 5.21 0.83
N THR A 308 18.46 5.19 1.44
CA THR A 308 17.20 5.05 0.70
C THR A 308 16.07 5.97 1.18
N ALA A 309 15.41 6.63 0.22
CA ALA A 309 14.22 7.47 0.39
C ALA A 309 13.47 7.53 -0.97
N GLY A 310 12.54 8.48 -1.15
CA GLY A 310 11.92 8.75 -2.45
C GLY A 310 10.79 7.77 -2.75
N GLY A 311 9.64 7.98 -2.10
CA GLY A 311 8.51 7.05 -2.17
C GLY A 311 7.50 7.33 -3.30
N SER A 312 7.39 8.58 -3.78
CA SER A 312 6.64 8.95 -4.99
C SER A 312 6.87 10.40 -5.45
N ASN A 313 6.67 11.39 -4.57
CA ASN A 313 6.53 12.78 -5.01
C ASN A 313 7.83 13.58 -5.14
N PHE A 314 8.83 13.27 -4.32
CA PHE A 314 9.99 14.15 -4.04
C PHE A 314 11.32 13.48 -4.38
N PHE A 315 11.33 12.53 -5.31
CA PHE A 315 12.56 11.80 -5.64
C PHE A 315 13.60 12.67 -6.37
N ASP A 316 13.22 13.84 -6.92
CA ASP A 316 14.15 14.90 -7.32
C ASP A 316 14.92 15.47 -6.11
N ARG A 317 14.22 15.79 -5.01
CA ARG A 317 14.84 16.32 -3.79
C ARG A 317 15.76 15.27 -3.16
N VAL A 318 15.32 14.01 -3.13
CA VAL A 318 16.13 12.87 -2.66
C VAL A 318 17.38 12.72 -3.50
N VAL A 319 17.27 12.74 -4.84
CA VAL A 319 18.43 12.69 -5.73
C VAL A 319 19.39 13.85 -5.47
N ALA A 320 18.89 15.08 -5.40
CA ALA A 320 19.72 16.27 -5.15
C ALA A 320 20.48 16.20 -3.81
N LYS A 321 19.81 15.76 -2.74
CA LYS A 321 20.39 15.67 -1.39
C LYS A 321 21.33 14.47 -1.20
N PHE A 322 21.01 13.31 -1.79
CA PHE A 322 21.79 12.08 -1.60
C PHE A 322 22.92 11.91 -2.61
N SER A 323 22.86 12.55 -3.80
CA SER A 323 23.92 12.46 -4.81
C SER A 323 25.33 12.82 -4.33
N PRO A 324 25.55 13.94 -3.60
CA PRO A 324 26.88 14.35 -3.12
C PRO A 324 27.34 13.64 -1.83
N VAL A 325 26.60 12.63 -1.36
CA VAL A 325 26.99 11.89 -0.14
C VAL A 325 28.10 10.91 -0.49
N THR A 326 29.20 11.01 0.27
CA THR A 326 30.33 10.09 0.27
C THR A 326 30.56 9.63 1.71
N LEU A 327 30.96 8.37 1.89
CA LEU A 327 31.16 7.70 3.18
C LEU A 327 32.46 6.87 3.14
N SER A 328 32.90 6.37 4.29
CA SER A 328 34.07 5.47 4.43
C SER A 328 33.91 4.11 3.74
N LYS A 329 32.68 3.74 3.39
CA LYS A 329 32.30 2.50 2.70
C LYS A 329 31.63 2.81 1.35
N PRO A 330 31.64 1.85 0.39
CA PRO A 330 30.79 1.91 -0.79
C PRO A 330 29.34 2.26 -0.42
N LEU A 331 28.71 3.16 -1.16
CA LEU A 331 27.37 3.68 -0.88
C LEU A 331 26.42 3.36 -2.03
N ARG A 332 25.36 2.60 -1.75
CA ARG A 332 24.25 2.37 -2.66
C ARG A 332 23.10 3.32 -2.34
N LYS A 333 22.64 4.04 -3.36
CA LYS A 333 21.55 5.02 -3.26
C LYS A 333 20.32 4.46 -3.96
N VAL A 334 19.20 4.32 -3.24
CA VAL A 334 18.03 3.56 -3.75
C VAL A 334 16.73 4.34 -3.57
N LEU A 335 16.03 4.58 -4.68
CA LEU A 335 14.67 5.13 -4.70
C LEU A 335 13.63 4.02 -4.49
N ARG A 336 12.45 4.36 -3.97
CA ARG A 336 11.38 3.38 -3.64
C ARG A 336 10.02 3.64 -4.30
N SER A 337 9.98 4.49 -5.34
CA SER A 337 8.76 4.81 -6.08
C SER A 337 7.96 3.57 -6.46
N GLY A 338 6.70 3.49 -6.03
CA GLY A 338 5.86 2.29 -6.18
C GLY A 338 4.87 2.33 -7.33
N CYS A 339 4.14 3.44 -7.46
CA CYS A 339 2.99 3.56 -8.38
C CYS A 339 3.40 3.86 -9.83
N TYR A 340 4.70 4.08 -10.11
CA TYR A 340 5.17 4.62 -11.39
C TYR A 340 4.71 3.81 -12.62
N LEU A 341 4.62 2.47 -12.52
CA LEU A 341 4.17 1.64 -13.63
C LEU A 341 2.75 2.01 -14.09
N THR A 342 1.83 2.22 -13.15
CA THR A 342 0.42 2.44 -13.47
C THR A 342 0.00 3.89 -13.45
N HIS A 343 0.54 4.70 -12.54
CA HIS A 343 0.25 6.11 -12.29
C HIS A 343 -1.25 6.50 -12.15
N ASP A 344 -1.50 7.59 -11.43
CA ASP A 344 -2.85 8.10 -11.22
C ASP A 344 -3.39 8.92 -12.41
N ASP A 345 -4.69 8.79 -12.66
CA ASP A 345 -5.48 9.69 -13.50
C ASP A 345 -6.34 10.58 -12.61
N GLY A 346 -5.79 11.77 -12.29
CA GLY A 346 -6.40 12.72 -11.37
C GLY A 346 -5.73 14.09 -11.43
N ILE A 347 -6.56 15.14 -11.29
CA ILE A 347 -6.13 16.55 -11.21
C ILE A 347 -5.60 16.87 -9.80
N THR A 348 -6.26 16.34 -8.76
CA THR A 348 -5.82 16.42 -7.35
C THR A 348 -4.86 15.27 -7.02
N SER A 349 -3.84 15.11 -7.86
CA SER A 349 -2.85 14.05 -7.75
C SER A 349 -1.98 14.22 -6.51
N PRO A 350 -1.73 13.17 -5.69
CA PRO A 350 -0.65 13.23 -4.70
C PRO A 350 0.70 13.44 -5.42
N ASP A 351 0.88 12.83 -6.58
CA ASP A 351 2.06 12.91 -7.46
C ASP A 351 2.11 14.18 -8.33
N ALA A 352 1.37 15.25 -7.98
CA ALA A 352 1.27 16.47 -8.80
C ALA A 352 2.63 17.08 -9.19
N ARG A 353 3.66 16.95 -8.34
CA ARG A 353 5.04 17.38 -8.64
C ARG A 353 5.68 16.62 -9.81
N VAL A 354 5.35 15.34 -10.00
CA VAL A 354 5.84 14.52 -11.12
C VAL A 354 5.14 14.89 -12.44
N LYS A 355 3.99 15.58 -12.36
CA LYS A 355 3.25 16.12 -13.50
C LYS A 355 3.61 17.58 -13.82
N ASP A 356 4.46 18.23 -13.01
CA ASP A 356 4.87 19.62 -13.22
C ASP A 356 5.99 19.70 -14.28
N PRO A 357 5.74 20.30 -15.46
CA PRO A 357 6.74 20.40 -16.53
C PRO A 357 7.90 21.36 -16.21
N ALA A 358 7.82 22.13 -15.12
CA ALA A 358 8.93 22.95 -14.64
C ALA A 358 9.97 22.18 -13.81
N VAL A 359 9.72 20.89 -13.52
CA VAL A 359 10.63 20.02 -12.77
C VAL A 359 11.12 18.89 -13.68
N ASP A 360 12.43 18.65 -13.74
CA ASP A 360 13.02 17.54 -14.52
C ASP A 360 12.76 16.18 -13.83
N LEU A 361 11.52 15.73 -13.99
CA LEU A 361 10.98 14.47 -13.49
C LEU A 361 10.41 13.64 -14.66
N PRO A 362 10.44 12.30 -14.57
CA PRO A 362 9.85 11.43 -15.56
C PRO A 362 8.32 11.57 -15.52
N HIS A 363 7.74 12.23 -16.52
CA HIS A 363 6.28 12.32 -16.65
C HIS A 363 5.69 10.96 -17.00
N PHE A 364 5.08 10.30 -16.02
CA PHE A 364 4.39 9.03 -16.20
C PHE A 364 2.98 9.22 -16.75
N HIS A 365 2.48 8.21 -17.47
CA HIS A 365 1.12 8.17 -18.00
C HIS A 365 0.25 7.27 -17.13
N SER A 366 -1.05 7.53 -17.03
CA SER A 366 -1.94 6.57 -16.37
C SER A 366 -2.20 5.37 -17.29
N ALA A 367 -1.89 4.19 -16.78
CA ALA A 367 -2.05 2.90 -17.43
C ALA A 367 -3.14 2.04 -16.78
N LEU A 368 -3.83 2.54 -15.74
CA LEU A 368 -4.93 1.83 -15.07
C LEU A 368 -6.27 2.53 -15.31
N GLU A 369 -7.24 1.77 -15.82
CA GLU A 369 -8.64 2.19 -15.88
C GLU A 369 -9.58 1.06 -15.44
N ILE A 370 -10.81 1.41 -15.11
CA ILE A 370 -11.90 0.45 -14.87
C ILE A 370 -12.99 0.70 -15.90
N TRP A 371 -13.41 -0.36 -16.59
CA TRP A 371 -14.57 -0.33 -17.48
C TRP A 371 -15.82 -0.82 -16.77
N GLY A 372 -16.96 -0.18 -17.03
CA GLY A 372 -18.27 -0.55 -16.48
C GLY A 372 -19.41 -0.27 -17.45
N GLU A 373 -20.50 -1.03 -17.31
CA GLU A 373 -21.69 -0.93 -18.17
C GLU A 373 -22.74 0.04 -17.58
N VAL A 374 -23.38 0.85 -18.43
CA VAL A 374 -24.53 1.70 -18.07
C VAL A 374 -25.75 0.82 -17.83
N LEU A 375 -26.14 0.68 -16.57
CA LEU A 375 -27.23 -0.21 -16.13
C LEU A 375 -28.61 0.48 -16.16
N SER A 376 -28.65 1.78 -15.91
CA SER A 376 -29.91 2.54 -15.84
C SER A 376 -29.70 4.02 -16.16
N ILE A 377 -30.71 4.64 -16.76
CA ILE A 377 -30.83 6.09 -16.99
C ILE A 377 -32.21 6.51 -16.45
N PRO A 378 -32.38 6.66 -15.13
CA PRO A 378 -33.70 6.91 -14.52
C PRO A 378 -34.20 8.35 -14.76
N GLU A 379 -33.31 9.29 -15.09
CA GLU A 379 -33.61 10.69 -15.31
C GLU A 379 -32.78 11.20 -16.51
N PRO A 380 -33.23 12.22 -17.27
CA PRO A 380 -32.48 12.75 -18.41
C PRO A 380 -31.05 13.25 -18.09
N THR A 381 -30.77 13.56 -16.82
CA THR A 381 -29.47 14.06 -16.32
C THR A 381 -28.76 13.06 -15.40
N ARG A 382 -29.22 11.80 -15.31
CA ARG A 382 -28.71 10.78 -14.39
C ARG A 382 -28.50 9.43 -15.07
N ALA A 383 -27.31 8.86 -14.91
CA ALA A 383 -27.06 7.45 -15.21
C ALA A 383 -26.45 6.71 -14.03
N ILE A 384 -26.69 5.40 -14.00
CA ILE A 384 -26.14 4.45 -13.04
C ILE A 384 -25.25 3.47 -13.81
N VAL A 385 -23.99 3.35 -13.38
CA VAL A 385 -22.99 2.43 -13.94
C VAL A 385 -22.69 1.32 -12.95
N GLY A 386 -22.47 0.10 -13.45
CA GLY A 386 -22.08 -1.08 -12.68
C GLY A 386 -20.62 -1.06 -12.21
N ILE A 387 -20.24 -0.03 -11.45
CA ILE A 387 -18.96 0.14 -10.75
C ILE A 387 -19.28 0.66 -9.35
N GLY A 388 -18.67 0.12 -8.30
CA GLY A 388 -18.83 0.66 -6.95
C GLY A 388 -17.55 0.77 -6.14
N ARG A 389 -17.72 1.04 -4.85
CA ARG A 389 -16.63 1.06 -3.84
C ARG A 389 -15.90 -0.29 -3.73
N ARG A 390 -16.52 -1.37 -4.22
CA ARG A 390 -15.96 -2.72 -4.36
C ARG A 390 -15.08 -2.90 -5.60
N ASP A 391 -15.00 -1.89 -6.47
CA ASP A 391 -14.34 -1.93 -7.76
C ASP A 391 -13.29 -0.82 -7.91
N ALA A 392 -13.64 0.42 -7.58
CA ALA A 392 -12.78 1.58 -7.74
C ALA A 392 -12.42 2.22 -6.39
N SER A 393 -11.21 2.77 -6.29
CA SER A 393 -10.83 3.63 -5.18
C SER A 393 -11.52 4.99 -5.27
N PHE A 394 -11.66 5.64 -4.10
CA PHE A 394 -12.36 6.92 -3.92
C PHE A 394 -11.80 7.73 -2.73
N ASP A 395 -10.66 7.30 -2.18
CA ASP A 395 -10.02 7.87 -0.99
C ASP A 395 -9.21 9.15 -1.27
N ILE A 396 -8.92 9.44 -2.53
CA ILE A 396 -8.32 10.70 -3.00
C ILE A 396 -9.34 11.51 -3.81
N SER A 397 -9.86 10.93 -4.89
CA SER A 397 -10.98 11.50 -5.64
C SER A 397 -11.86 10.40 -6.23
N MET A 398 -13.05 10.77 -6.69
CA MET A 398 -13.94 9.87 -7.42
C MET A 398 -13.32 9.44 -8.77
N PRO A 399 -13.66 8.25 -9.29
CA PRO A 399 -13.27 7.83 -10.64
C PRO A 399 -13.81 8.80 -11.70
N VAL A 400 -13.01 9.11 -12.73
CA VAL A 400 -13.36 10.11 -13.75
C VAL A 400 -13.70 9.42 -15.07
N PRO A 401 -14.89 9.64 -15.69
CA PRO A 401 -15.19 9.05 -17.00
C PRO A 401 -14.26 9.64 -18.06
N LYS A 402 -13.56 8.77 -18.81
CA LYS A 402 -12.56 9.15 -19.83
C LYS A 402 -13.05 8.82 -21.23
N LEU A 403 -13.50 7.58 -21.42
CA LEU A 403 -13.85 7.00 -22.71
C LEU A 403 -15.24 6.36 -22.64
N ILE A 404 -15.95 6.37 -23.75
CA ILE A 404 -17.22 5.67 -23.96
C ILE A 404 -17.15 4.83 -25.23
N ARG A 405 -17.66 3.61 -25.16
CA ARG A 405 -17.88 2.71 -26.30
C ARG A 405 -19.35 2.36 -26.35
N ARG A 406 -20.02 2.76 -27.43
CA ARG A 406 -21.47 2.55 -27.60
C ARG A 406 -21.80 1.08 -27.81
N LYS A 407 -22.94 0.62 -27.29
CA LYS A 407 -23.41 -0.76 -27.51
C LYS A 407 -23.52 -1.05 -29.02
N GLY A 408 -22.96 -2.18 -29.46
CA GLY A 408 -22.94 -2.59 -30.87
C GLY A 408 -21.98 -1.80 -31.78
N GLN A 409 -21.24 -0.80 -31.28
CA GLN A 409 -20.25 -0.07 -32.06
C GLN A 409 -18.82 -0.45 -31.67
N SER A 410 -17.89 -0.47 -32.63
CA SER A 410 -16.46 -0.70 -32.38
C SER A 410 -15.73 0.55 -31.90
N ALA A 411 -16.20 1.75 -32.27
CA ALA A 411 -15.54 3.01 -31.98
C ALA A 411 -15.58 3.37 -30.48
N ILE A 412 -14.41 3.71 -29.94
CA ILE A 412 -14.23 4.32 -28.62
C ILE A 412 -14.09 5.83 -28.83
N LYS A 413 -14.77 6.63 -28.01
CA LYS A 413 -14.77 8.10 -28.08
C LYS A 413 -14.53 8.69 -26.68
N PRO A 414 -14.11 9.96 -26.55
CA PRO A 414 -14.09 10.65 -25.26
C PRO A 414 -15.48 10.66 -24.61
N ALA A 415 -15.55 10.44 -23.30
CA ALA A 415 -16.78 10.46 -22.50
C ALA A 415 -17.25 11.91 -22.17
N SER A 416 -17.17 12.80 -23.15
CA SER A 416 -17.50 14.22 -23.01
C SER A 416 -18.94 14.42 -22.53
N GLY A 417 -19.14 15.36 -21.60
CA GLY A 417 -20.46 15.66 -21.03
C GLY A 417 -20.89 14.75 -19.87
N LEU A 418 -20.09 13.75 -19.50
CA LEU A 418 -20.33 12.92 -18.31
C LEU A 418 -19.43 13.36 -17.15
N SER A 419 -19.94 13.31 -15.92
CA SER A 419 -19.13 13.52 -14.70
C SER A 419 -19.63 12.67 -13.54
N THR A 420 -18.73 12.18 -12.71
CA THR A 420 -19.08 11.37 -11.53
C THR A 420 -19.64 12.24 -10.41
N HIS A 421 -20.78 11.81 -9.86
CA HIS A 421 -21.46 12.48 -8.75
C HIS A 421 -21.20 11.79 -7.41
N THR A 422 -21.46 10.48 -7.32
CA THR A 422 -21.25 9.69 -6.10
C THR A 422 -21.14 8.20 -6.42
N MET A 423 -20.78 7.38 -5.43
CA MET A 423 -20.60 5.94 -5.59
C MET A 423 -21.01 5.21 -4.31
N ASN A 424 -21.82 4.16 -4.50
CA ASN A 424 -22.27 3.20 -3.50
C ASN A 424 -21.45 1.90 -3.63
N ASP A 425 -21.78 0.86 -2.86
CA ASP A 425 -21.02 -0.41 -2.85
C ASP A 425 -20.77 -1.01 -4.24
N GLN A 426 -21.78 -0.99 -5.13
CA GLN A 426 -21.75 -1.61 -6.47
C GLN A 426 -22.22 -0.68 -7.61
N HIS A 427 -22.46 0.60 -7.33
CA HIS A 427 -23.09 1.53 -8.29
C HIS A 427 -22.48 2.93 -8.27
N LEU A 428 -22.16 3.46 -9.45
CA LEU A 428 -21.59 4.79 -9.65
C LEU A 428 -22.62 5.66 -10.37
N TYR A 429 -22.83 6.87 -9.87
CA TYR A 429 -23.83 7.81 -10.35
C TYR A 429 -23.14 8.86 -11.22
N LEU A 430 -23.56 8.96 -12.47
CA LEU A 430 -23.09 9.98 -13.41
C LEU A 430 -24.12 11.11 -13.54
N ASN A 431 -23.63 12.35 -13.57
CA ASN A 431 -24.35 13.47 -14.18
C ASN A 431 -24.20 13.37 -15.70
N ILE A 432 -25.30 13.64 -16.42
CA ILE A 432 -25.32 13.76 -17.89
C ILE A 432 -25.56 15.23 -18.22
N ALA A 433 -24.65 15.86 -18.98
CA ALA A 433 -24.82 17.24 -19.45
C ALA A 433 -25.84 17.31 -20.60
N PRO A 434 -26.60 18.42 -20.75
CA PRO A 434 -27.56 18.58 -21.84
C PRO A 434 -26.94 18.31 -23.22
N GLY A 435 -27.64 17.54 -24.06
CA GLY A 435 -27.17 17.13 -25.40
C GLY A 435 -26.17 15.97 -25.42
N THR A 436 -25.80 15.40 -24.27
CA THR A 436 -24.93 14.22 -24.21
C THR A 436 -25.73 12.95 -24.46
N GLU A 437 -25.42 12.21 -25.53
CA GLU A 437 -26.08 10.93 -25.82
C GLU A 437 -25.53 9.80 -24.94
N LEU A 438 -26.41 9.13 -24.19
CA LEU A 438 -26.09 7.94 -23.38
C LEU A 438 -27.17 6.87 -23.54
N ALA A 439 -26.81 5.59 -23.58
CA ALA A 439 -27.75 4.47 -23.72
C ALA A 439 -27.43 3.32 -22.76
N LEU A 440 -28.45 2.47 -22.50
CA LEU A 440 -28.29 1.26 -21.69
C LEU A 440 -27.36 0.27 -22.38
N GLY A 441 -26.39 -0.22 -21.62
CA GLY A 441 -25.37 -1.14 -22.11
C GLY A 441 -24.24 -0.50 -22.92
N ASP A 442 -24.12 0.83 -22.90
CA ASP A 442 -22.86 1.49 -23.24
C ASP A 442 -21.80 1.15 -22.18
N LEU A 443 -20.55 1.07 -22.62
CA LEU A 443 -19.40 0.84 -21.75
C LEU A 443 -18.65 2.16 -21.55
N ILE A 444 -18.29 2.47 -20.30
CA ILE A 444 -17.53 3.68 -19.94
C ILE A 444 -16.24 3.25 -19.22
N ALA A 445 -15.13 3.83 -19.64
CA ALA A 445 -13.82 3.70 -18.99
C ALA A 445 -13.59 4.83 -17.99
N PHE A 446 -13.08 4.49 -16.82
CA PHE A 446 -12.85 5.41 -15.72
C PHE A 446 -11.37 5.47 -15.32
N GLY A 447 -10.83 6.68 -15.34
CA GLY A 447 -9.51 7.01 -14.78
C GLY A 447 -9.54 7.00 -13.26
N ILE A 448 -8.44 6.54 -12.65
CA ILE A 448 -8.33 6.23 -11.23
C ILE A 448 -7.25 7.10 -10.56
N ALA A 449 -7.66 7.95 -9.62
CA ALA A 449 -6.75 8.87 -8.92
C ALA A 449 -5.89 8.23 -7.81
N HIS A 450 -6.20 7.00 -7.38
CA HIS A 450 -5.32 6.23 -6.50
C HIS A 450 -5.26 4.76 -6.92
N PRO A 451 -4.35 4.39 -7.85
CA PRO A 451 -4.25 3.02 -8.35
C PRO A 451 -4.02 1.98 -7.25
N CYS A 452 -3.15 2.28 -6.28
CA CYS A 452 -2.75 1.35 -5.22
C CYS A 452 -3.95 0.80 -4.42
N THR A 453 -4.92 1.64 -4.07
CA THR A 453 -6.15 1.25 -3.35
C THR A 453 -7.26 0.78 -4.29
N THR A 454 -7.02 0.73 -5.59
CA THR A 454 -7.84 -0.01 -6.56
C THR A 454 -7.33 -1.45 -6.72
N PHE A 455 -6.02 -1.69 -6.77
CA PHE A 455 -5.46 -3.06 -6.92
C PHE A 455 -5.99 -4.04 -5.85
N ASP A 456 -6.22 -3.60 -4.61
CA ASP A 456 -6.78 -4.45 -3.53
C ASP A 456 -8.22 -4.94 -3.79
N LYS A 457 -8.92 -4.31 -4.73
CA LYS A 457 -10.29 -4.63 -5.15
C LYS A 457 -10.33 -5.71 -6.24
N TRP A 458 -9.19 -6.02 -6.84
CA TRP A 458 -9.09 -6.88 -8.03
C TRP A 458 -8.12 -8.02 -7.80
N ARG A 459 -8.65 -9.20 -7.48
CA ARG A 459 -7.85 -10.46 -7.48
C ARG A 459 -7.20 -10.73 -8.83
N ASN A 460 -7.85 -10.29 -9.91
CA ASN A 460 -7.39 -10.42 -11.28
C ASN A 460 -7.69 -9.16 -12.08
N MET A 461 -6.76 -8.81 -12.97
CA MET A 461 -6.84 -7.65 -13.88
C MET A 461 -6.27 -8.08 -15.24
N VAL A 462 -6.75 -7.51 -16.33
CA VAL A 462 -6.23 -7.79 -17.68
C VAL A 462 -5.16 -6.78 -18.06
N ILE A 463 -4.12 -7.23 -18.76
CA ILE A 463 -3.20 -6.35 -19.51
C ILE A 463 -3.67 -6.34 -20.96
N VAL A 464 -3.76 -5.15 -21.58
CA VAL A 464 -4.21 -4.97 -22.97
C VAL A 464 -3.19 -4.22 -23.84
N ASP A 465 -3.26 -4.46 -25.15
CA ASP A 465 -2.64 -3.61 -26.18
C ASP A 465 -3.48 -2.36 -26.50
N LYS A 466 -2.99 -1.49 -27.38
CA LYS A 466 -3.70 -0.28 -27.87
C LYS A 466 -5.06 -0.56 -28.50
N GLN A 467 -5.31 -1.78 -28.98
CA GLN A 467 -6.54 -2.19 -29.64
C GLN A 467 -7.49 -2.90 -28.65
N TYR A 468 -7.17 -2.88 -27.35
CA TYR A 468 -7.92 -3.55 -26.30
C TYR A 468 -7.96 -5.07 -26.43
N ASN A 469 -6.98 -5.70 -27.07
CA ASN A 469 -6.80 -7.15 -27.01
C ASN A 469 -6.06 -7.52 -25.73
N ILE A 470 -6.53 -8.56 -25.04
CA ILE A 470 -5.98 -9.02 -23.76
C ILE A 470 -4.67 -9.77 -24.05
N VAL A 471 -3.54 -9.13 -23.80
CA VAL A 471 -2.21 -9.75 -23.97
C VAL A 471 -1.87 -10.65 -22.79
N ASP A 472 -2.28 -10.28 -21.57
CA ASP A 472 -2.08 -11.09 -20.38
C ASP A 472 -3.17 -10.86 -19.31
N ILE A 473 -3.17 -11.67 -18.26
CA ILE A 473 -4.03 -11.52 -17.09
C ILE A 473 -3.17 -11.75 -15.86
N ILE A 474 -3.19 -10.77 -14.93
CA ILE A 474 -2.41 -10.82 -13.70
C ILE A 474 -3.25 -11.32 -12.52
N ASP A 475 -2.58 -11.88 -11.52
CA ASP A 475 -3.12 -12.12 -10.18
C ASP A 475 -2.62 -11.04 -9.21
N THR A 476 -3.39 -10.72 -8.18
CA THR A 476 -2.97 -9.93 -7.01
C THR A 476 -3.15 -10.72 -5.72
N TYR A 477 -2.32 -10.45 -4.71
CA TYR A 477 -2.28 -11.18 -3.44
C TYR A 477 -2.39 -10.21 -2.26
N PHE A 478 -3.62 -9.75 -1.98
CA PHE A 478 -3.98 -8.92 -0.82
C PHE A 478 -4.63 -9.74 0.31
#